data_AF-A0A2B7XJK0-F1
#
_entry.id   AF-A0A2B7XJK0-F1
#
_cell.length_a   1.000
_cell.length_b   1.000
_cell.length_c   1.000
_cell.angle_alpha   90.00
_cell.angle_beta   90.00
_cell.angle_gamma   90.00
#
_symmetry.space_group_name_H-M   'P 1'
#
loop_
_entity.id
_entity.type
_entity.pdbx_description
1 polymer ?
#
loop_
_entity_poly.entity_id
_entity_poly.type
_entity_poly.pdbx_seq_one_letter_code
_entity_poly.pdbx_strand_id
1 'polypeptide(L)'
;MTALGIQLEGEEGDTYNKVVRRYQNTVEKFSATELDTLMNNQYCQAGRVTWTSDEYFASEHSKANAHIELYTVESKEYPAQIPSWWPAIPKTSAKQPLAGLKVVDLTRIIAGPSITRGLAEMGAQVMRVTAEHINNLSQLHHDLNWGKWNCYLNLRLAEDKEKLRSSILDTDVVVDGYRPGIMAKWGFSREDISPRYRNQSARPR
;
A
#
# COMPACT_ATOMS: atom_id res chain seq x y z
N MET A 1 -12.70 -2.36 -18.42
CA MET A 1 -14.13 -2.61 -18.73
C MET A 1 -14.69 -1.54 -19.66
N THR A 2 -14.66 -0.25 -19.29
CA THR A 2 -15.00 0.85 -20.21
C THR A 2 -14.12 0.88 -21.47
N ALA A 3 -12.85 0.49 -21.34
CA ALA A 3 -11.93 0.29 -22.47
C ALA A 3 -12.45 -0.69 -23.54
N LEU A 4 -13.34 -1.61 -23.16
CA LEU A 4 -13.97 -2.59 -24.03
C LEU A 4 -15.37 -2.16 -24.47
N GLY A 5 -15.76 -0.90 -24.19
CA GLY A 5 -17.10 -0.37 -24.48
C GLY A 5 -18.21 -0.96 -23.59
N ILE A 6 -17.87 -1.62 -22.49
CA ILE A 6 -18.86 -2.23 -21.60
C ILE A 6 -19.39 -1.19 -20.61
N GLN A 7 -20.71 -1.05 -20.55
CA GLN A 7 -21.38 -0.25 -19.53
C GLN A 7 -21.13 -0.84 -18.13
N LEU A 8 -20.72 0.01 -17.19
CA LEU A 8 -20.42 -0.40 -15.82
C LEU A 8 -21.68 -0.51 -14.97
N GLU A 9 -22.72 0.25 -15.29
CA GLU A 9 -24.01 0.13 -14.64
C GLU A 9 -24.70 -1.16 -15.09
N GLY A 10 -25.32 -1.85 -14.13
CA GLY A 10 -26.19 -2.99 -14.43
C GLY A 10 -27.53 -2.54 -14.98
N GLU A 11 -28.19 -3.44 -15.68
CA GLU A 11 -29.56 -3.27 -16.16
C GLU A 11 -30.56 -3.80 -15.11
N GLU A 12 -31.78 -3.25 -15.09
CA GLU A 12 -32.83 -3.75 -14.19
C GLU A 12 -33.13 -5.22 -14.48
N GLY A 13 -33.11 -6.06 -13.45
CA GLY A 13 -33.28 -7.52 -13.59
C GLY A 13 -32.03 -8.28 -14.06
N ASP A 14 -30.85 -7.64 -14.02
CA ASP A 14 -29.58 -8.33 -14.19
C ASP A 14 -29.37 -9.37 -13.08
N THR A 15 -28.95 -10.56 -13.48
CA THR A 15 -28.46 -11.61 -12.59
C THR A 15 -26.97 -11.78 -12.79
N TYR A 16 -26.27 -12.32 -11.79
CA TYR A 16 -24.83 -12.59 -11.88
C TYR A 16 -24.46 -13.31 -13.19
N ASN A 17 -25.18 -14.37 -13.54
CA ASN A 17 -24.91 -15.14 -14.75
C ASN A 17 -25.16 -14.37 -16.05
N LYS A 18 -26.20 -13.51 -16.11
CA LYS A 18 -26.44 -12.65 -17.27
C LYS A 18 -25.30 -11.66 -17.46
N VAL A 19 -24.87 -11.03 -16.36
CA VAL A 19 -23.76 -10.08 -16.35
C VAL A 19 -22.47 -10.76 -16.78
N VAL A 20 -22.12 -11.92 -16.20
CA VAL A 20 -20.94 -12.70 -16.60
C VAL A 20 -20.96 -13.03 -18.09
N ARG A 21 -22.09 -13.51 -18.64
CA ARG A 21 -22.20 -13.79 -20.08
C ARG A 21 -22.02 -12.54 -20.94
N ARG A 22 -22.55 -11.39 -20.52
CA ARG A 22 -22.36 -10.10 -21.24
C ARG A 22 -20.87 -9.73 -21.31
N TYR A 23 -20.14 -9.92 -20.21
CA TYR A 23 -18.69 -9.72 -20.18
C TYR A 23 -17.95 -10.74 -21.06
N GLN A 24 -18.26 -12.04 -20.95
CA GLN A 24 -17.67 -13.09 -21.78
C GLN A 24 -17.84 -12.82 -23.27
N ASN A 25 -19.06 -12.56 -23.72
CA ASN A 25 -19.37 -12.26 -25.13
C ASN A 25 -18.61 -11.05 -25.67
N THR A 26 -18.25 -10.09 -24.82
CA THR A 26 -17.43 -8.95 -25.24
C THR A 26 -15.95 -9.30 -25.27
N VAL A 27 -15.45 -9.97 -24.23
CA VAL A 27 -14.02 -10.33 -24.10
C VAL A 27 -13.61 -11.36 -25.15
N GLU A 28 -14.48 -12.31 -25.50
CA GLU A 28 -14.23 -13.36 -26.52
C GLU A 28 -13.97 -12.81 -27.92
N LYS A 29 -14.32 -11.54 -28.19
CA LYS A 29 -14.05 -10.86 -29.47
C LYS A 29 -12.59 -10.46 -29.65
N PHE A 30 -11.77 -10.60 -28.62
CA PHE A 30 -10.38 -10.18 -28.62
C PHE A 30 -9.48 -11.38 -28.29
N SER A 31 -8.35 -11.46 -28.97
CA SER A 31 -7.25 -12.33 -28.55
C SER A 31 -6.59 -11.81 -27.27
N ALA A 32 -5.88 -12.69 -26.56
CA ALA A 32 -5.14 -12.31 -25.35
C ALA A 32 -4.12 -11.18 -25.64
N THR A 33 -3.43 -11.22 -26.78
CA THR A 33 -2.45 -10.20 -27.19
C THR A 33 -3.10 -8.86 -27.51
N GLU A 34 -4.28 -8.85 -28.15
CA GLU A 34 -5.03 -7.62 -28.41
C GLU A 34 -5.51 -6.98 -27.11
N LEU A 35 -6.05 -7.78 -26.19
CA LEU A 35 -6.43 -7.29 -24.86
C LEU A 35 -5.23 -6.76 -24.10
N ASP A 36 -4.10 -7.47 -24.13
CA ASP A 36 -2.88 -7.03 -23.44
C ASP A 36 -2.38 -5.69 -23.97
N THR A 37 -2.31 -5.55 -25.30
CA THR A 37 -1.89 -4.31 -25.97
C THR A 37 -2.85 -3.17 -25.68
N LEU A 38 -4.16 -3.40 -25.81
CA LEU A 38 -5.18 -2.39 -25.54
C LEU A 38 -5.12 -1.94 -24.08
N MET A 39 -5.15 -2.89 -23.15
CA MET A 39 -5.28 -2.61 -21.73
C MET A 39 -4.00 -2.00 -21.13
N ASN A 40 -2.82 -2.53 -21.44
CA ASN A 40 -1.56 -2.02 -20.89
C ASN A 40 -1.07 -0.77 -21.61
N ASN A 41 -1.02 -0.78 -22.95
CA ASN A 41 -0.34 0.28 -23.69
C ASN A 41 -1.22 1.51 -23.92
N GLN A 42 -2.54 1.34 -24.03
CA GLN A 42 -3.46 2.45 -24.30
C GLN A 42 -4.18 2.91 -23.04
N TYR A 43 -4.68 1.98 -22.23
CA TYR A 43 -5.50 2.31 -21.04
C TYR A 43 -4.73 2.23 -19.71
N CYS A 44 -3.45 1.87 -19.73
CA CYS A 44 -2.58 1.77 -18.55
C CYS A 44 -3.20 0.96 -17.40
N GLN A 45 -3.93 -0.10 -17.73
CA GLN A 45 -4.56 -1.02 -16.79
C GLN A 45 -3.62 -2.17 -16.42
N ALA A 46 -3.75 -2.68 -15.21
CA ALA A 46 -2.96 -3.82 -14.75
C ALA A 46 -3.50 -5.13 -15.34
N GLY A 47 -2.60 -6.00 -15.80
CA GLY A 47 -2.89 -7.33 -16.33
C GLY A 47 -1.88 -7.69 -17.41
N ARG A 48 -1.73 -8.97 -17.76
CA ARG A 48 -1.00 -9.41 -18.95
C ARG A 48 -1.55 -10.75 -19.43
N VAL A 49 -1.26 -11.12 -20.68
CA VAL A 49 -1.27 -12.52 -21.10
C VAL A 49 -0.54 -13.37 -20.05
N THR A 50 -1.19 -14.45 -19.61
CA THR A 50 -0.57 -15.44 -18.74
C THR A 50 0.44 -16.25 -19.56
N TRP A 51 1.69 -16.21 -19.14
CA TRP A 51 2.78 -16.96 -19.77
C TRP A 51 3.14 -18.18 -18.92
N THR A 52 3.58 -19.24 -19.59
CA THR A 52 4.36 -20.31 -18.94
C THR A 52 5.68 -19.74 -18.40
N SER A 53 6.35 -20.48 -17.52
CA SER A 53 7.65 -20.07 -16.99
C SER A 53 8.66 -19.82 -18.11
N ASP A 54 8.74 -20.71 -19.11
CA ASP A 54 9.69 -20.60 -20.22
C ASP A 54 9.40 -19.37 -21.09
N GLU A 55 8.13 -19.13 -21.43
CA GLU A 55 7.69 -17.94 -22.16
C GLU A 55 8.00 -16.66 -21.38
N TYR A 56 7.76 -16.67 -20.06
CA TYR A 56 8.09 -15.54 -19.21
C TYR A 56 9.60 -15.27 -19.22
N PHE A 57 10.43 -16.27 -18.98
CA PHE A 57 11.89 -16.10 -18.95
C PHE A 57 12.48 -15.66 -20.29
N ALA A 58 11.88 -16.08 -21.40
CA ALA A 58 12.26 -15.65 -22.75
C ALA A 58 11.80 -14.22 -23.11
N SER A 59 10.84 -13.65 -22.37
CA SER A 59 10.26 -12.34 -22.65
C SER A 59 11.22 -11.17 -22.40
N GLU A 60 11.00 -10.06 -23.10
CA GLU A 60 11.71 -8.79 -22.86
C GLU A 60 11.51 -8.27 -21.43
N HIS A 61 10.35 -8.54 -20.84
CA HIS A 61 10.08 -8.14 -19.46
C HIS A 61 10.93 -8.90 -18.45
N SER A 62 11.10 -10.21 -18.62
CA SER A 62 11.98 -10.98 -17.75
C SER A 62 13.43 -10.56 -17.95
N LYS A 63 13.90 -10.40 -19.19
CA LYS A 63 15.26 -9.91 -19.47
C LYS A 63 15.52 -8.54 -18.82
N ALA A 64 14.55 -7.64 -18.90
CA ALA A 64 14.62 -6.33 -18.25
C ALA A 64 14.65 -6.42 -16.71
N ASN A 65 14.07 -7.45 -16.11
CA ASN A 65 14.07 -7.64 -14.66
C ASN A 65 15.12 -8.65 -14.16
N ALA A 66 15.87 -9.31 -15.04
CA ALA A 66 16.76 -10.41 -14.69
C ALA A 66 17.91 -9.99 -13.75
N HIS A 67 18.20 -8.69 -13.69
CA HIS A 67 19.22 -8.10 -12.82
C HIS A 67 18.66 -7.56 -11.49
N ILE A 68 17.34 -7.61 -11.28
CA ILE A 68 16.70 -7.11 -10.07
C ILE A 68 16.74 -8.19 -9.00
N GLU A 69 17.45 -7.91 -7.91
CA GLU A 69 17.48 -8.79 -6.74
C GLU A 69 16.12 -8.84 -6.04
N LEU A 70 15.85 -9.94 -5.30
CA LEU A 70 14.59 -10.08 -4.54
C LEU A 70 14.41 -8.95 -3.51
N TYR A 71 15.50 -8.48 -2.94
CA TYR A 71 15.53 -7.31 -2.06
C TYR A 71 16.92 -6.66 -2.14
N THR A 72 16.95 -5.34 -2.10
CA THR A 72 18.18 -4.57 -1.94
C THR A 72 18.22 -3.97 -0.53
N VAL A 73 19.40 -3.98 0.09
CA VAL A 73 19.60 -3.37 1.42
C VAL A 73 20.49 -2.14 1.25
N GLU A 74 19.90 -0.96 1.37
CA GLU A 74 20.63 0.30 1.37
C GLU A 74 20.84 0.78 2.82
N SER A 75 22.06 0.65 3.32
CA SER A 75 22.45 1.22 4.61
C SER A 75 22.71 2.73 4.45
N LYS A 76 22.16 3.52 5.37
CA LYS A 76 22.42 4.95 5.48
C LYS A 76 22.63 5.27 6.95
N GLU A 77 23.79 5.82 7.29
CA GLU A 77 24.11 6.17 8.66
C GLU A 77 23.37 7.44 9.09
N TYR A 78 22.74 7.39 10.25
CA TYR A 78 22.12 8.54 10.89
C TYR A 78 22.74 8.70 12.28
N PRO A 79 23.85 9.45 12.43
CA PRO A 79 24.57 9.56 13.71
C PRO A 79 23.70 10.09 14.86
N ALA A 80 22.68 10.89 14.54
CA ALA A 80 21.71 11.41 15.50
C ALA A 80 20.62 10.39 15.91
N GLN A 81 20.53 9.25 15.24
CA GLN A 81 19.52 8.22 15.42
C GLN A 81 20.20 6.87 15.68
N ILE A 82 20.53 6.63 16.95
CA ILE A 82 21.16 5.36 17.36
C ILE A 82 20.08 4.26 17.32
N PRO A 83 20.38 3.08 16.74
CA PRO A 83 19.48 1.93 16.81
C PRO A 83 19.06 1.65 18.26
N SER A 84 17.75 1.65 18.49
CA SER A 84 17.18 1.44 19.83
C SER A 84 15.90 0.62 19.72
N TRP A 85 15.63 -0.13 20.79
CA TRP A 85 14.36 -0.82 20.95
C TRP A 85 13.28 0.19 21.39
N TRP A 86 12.05 0.01 20.91
CA TRP A 86 10.92 0.72 21.51
C TRP A 86 10.76 0.25 22.97
N PRO A 87 10.33 1.14 23.88
CA PRO A 87 10.24 0.80 25.29
C PRO A 87 9.16 -0.26 25.52
N ALA A 88 9.51 -1.30 26.30
CA ALA A 88 8.50 -2.23 26.81
C ALA A 88 7.53 -1.50 27.73
N ILE A 89 6.25 -1.80 27.60
CA ILE A 89 5.16 -1.28 28.42
C ILE A 89 4.55 -2.42 29.24
N PRO A 90 3.72 -2.16 30.26
CA PRO A 90 3.11 -3.23 31.06
C PRO A 90 2.33 -4.29 30.27
N LYS A 91 1.87 -3.95 29.05
CA LYS A 91 1.18 -4.87 28.13
C LYS A 91 2.13 -5.75 27.30
N THR A 92 3.41 -5.42 27.23
CA THR A 92 4.40 -6.18 26.45
C THR A 92 4.54 -7.58 27.02
N SER A 93 4.26 -8.58 26.19
CA SER A 93 4.26 -10.00 26.56
C SER A 93 4.49 -10.88 25.34
N ALA A 94 4.72 -12.18 25.54
CA ALA A 94 4.85 -13.13 24.41
C ALA A 94 3.62 -13.16 23.48
N LYS A 95 2.42 -12.81 23.99
CA LYS A 95 1.19 -12.70 23.20
C LYS A 95 1.05 -11.36 22.47
N GLN A 96 1.72 -10.32 22.95
CA GLN A 96 1.72 -8.98 22.37
C GLN A 96 3.17 -8.45 22.30
N PRO A 97 4.03 -9.07 21.47
CA PRO A 97 5.44 -8.74 21.45
C PRO A 97 5.72 -7.33 20.92
N LEU A 98 4.78 -6.74 20.17
CA LEU A 98 4.90 -5.38 19.63
C LEU A 98 4.14 -4.34 20.45
N ALA A 99 3.65 -4.68 21.66
CA ALA A 99 3.01 -3.70 22.52
C ALA A 99 3.96 -2.52 22.82
N GLY A 100 3.48 -1.31 22.58
CA GLY A 100 4.25 -0.06 22.71
C GLY A 100 4.82 0.47 21.39
N LEU A 101 4.90 -0.36 20.34
CA LEU A 101 5.33 0.07 19.01
C LEU A 101 4.25 0.90 18.32
N LYS A 102 4.59 2.11 17.87
CA LYS A 102 3.68 3.00 17.13
C LYS A 102 3.95 2.95 15.62
N VAL A 103 2.90 2.77 14.83
CA VAL A 103 2.98 2.61 13.38
C VAL A 103 2.03 3.57 12.67
N VAL A 104 2.55 4.34 11.70
CA VAL A 104 1.72 5.03 10.69
C VAL A 104 1.59 4.12 9.48
N ASP A 105 0.36 3.82 9.11
CA ASP A 105 0.01 3.03 7.93
C ASP A 105 -0.52 3.95 6.82
N LEU A 106 0.30 4.18 5.79
CA LEU A 106 -0.01 4.91 4.56
C LEU A 106 -0.31 3.97 3.39
N THR A 107 -0.58 2.69 3.68
CA THR A 107 -0.78 1.66 2.67
C THR A 107 -2.24 1.52 2.27
N ARG A 108 -2.48 0.80 1.16
CA ARG A 108 -3.81 0.58 0.60
C ARG A 108 -3.94 -0.82 0.02
N ILE A 109 -5.18 -1.20 -0.28
CA ILE A 109 -5.54 -2.44 -0.98
C ILE A 109 -5.23 -3.67 -0.13
N ILE A 110 -4.19 -4.45 -0.42
CA ILE A 110 -3.98 -5.78 0.19
C ILE A 110 -2.60 -5.90 0.85
N ALA A 111 -1.51 -5.90 0.07
CA ALA A 111 -0.18 -6.27 0.57
C ALA A 111 0.28 -5.43 1.78
N GLY A 112 0.22 -4.10 1.67
CA GLY A 112 0.57 -3.21 2.76
C GLY A 112 -0.36 -3.34 3.98
N PRO A 113 -1.69 -3.29 3.80
CA PRO A 113 -2.62 -3.47 4.91
C PRO A 113 -2.48 -4.84 5.61
N SER A 114 -2.12 -5.91 4.89
CA SER A 114 -1.84 -7.22 5.50
C SER A 114 -0.65 -7.16 6.46
N ILE A 115 0.44 -6.47 6.09
CA ILE A 115 1.61 -6.29 6.96
C ILE A 115 1.20 -5.55 8.24
N THR A 116 0.57 -4.40 8.09
CA THR A 116 0.23 -3.55 9.26
C THR A 116 -0.89 -4.15 10.11
N ARG A 117 -1.75 -5.01 9.54
CA ARG A 117 -2.71 -5.83 10.32
C ARG A 117 -1.94 -6.81 11.21
N GLY A 118 -0.98 -7.54 10.66
CA GLY A 118 -0.14 -8.45 11.44
C GLY A 118 0.59 -7.73 12.59
N LEU A 119 1.08 -6.51 12.35
CA LEU A 119 1.67 -5.68 13.41
C LEU A 119 0.65 -5.38 14.53
N ALA A 120 -0.57 -4.98 14.17
CA ALA A 120 -1.63 -4.68 15.13
C ALA A 120 -2.03 -5.93 15.95
N GLU A 121 -2.13 -7.09 15.31
CA GLU A 121 -2.45 -8.37 15.98
C GLU A 121 -1.38 -8.77 17.00
N MET A 122 -0.12 -8.44 16.73
CA MET A 122 1.00 -8.62 17.66
C MET A 122 1.10 -7.51 18.73
N GLY A 123 0.13 -6.58 18.79
CA GLY A 123 0.01 -5.56 19.83
C GLY A 123 0.52 -4.16 19.46
N ALA A 124 1.01 -3.95 18.23
CA ALA A 124 1.43 -2.62 17.80
C ALA A 124 0.24 -1.66 17.73
N GLN A 125 0.51 -0.38 17.99
CA GLN A 125 -0.46 0.69 17.79
C GLN A 125 -0.41 1.19 16.36
N VAL A 126 -1.39 0.80 15.55
CA VAL A 126 -1.40 1.09 14.11
C VAL A 126 -2.44 2.15 13.77
N MET A 127 -1.99 3.30 13.26
CA MET A 127 -2.84 4.39 12.77
C MET A 127 -2.83 4.41 11.25
N ARG A 128 -3.93 3.99 10.63
CA ARG A 128 -4.13 4.10 9.18
C ARG A 128 -4.56 5.51 8.81
N VAL A 129 -3.84 6.12 7.89
CA VAL A 129 -4.16 7.45 7.36
C VAL A 129 -4.81 7.29 5.99
N THR A 130 -5.99 7.89 5.81
CA THR A 130 -6.70 7.93 4.52
C THR A 130 -7.35 9.30 4.29
N ALA A 131 -8.08 9.47 3.19
CA ALA A 131 -8.87 10.66 2.91
C ALA A 131 -10.09 10.28 2.05
N GLU A 132 -11.15 11.09 2.08
CA GLU A 132 -12.39 10.81 1.33
C GLU A 132 -12.16 10.62 -0.18
N HIS A 133 -11.24 11.39 -0.76
CA HIS A 133 -10.91 11.32 -2.19
C HIS A 133 -9.99 10.14 -2.55
N ILE A 134 -9.51 9.39 -1.55
CA ILE A 134 -8.70 8.20 -1.77
C ILE A 134 -9.65 7.01 -1.88
N ASN A 135 -9.63 6.34 -3.02
CA ASN A 135 -10.47 5.15 -3.21
C ASN A 135 -10.19 4.12 -2.11
N ASN A 136 -11.24 3.77 -1.37
CA ASN A 136 -11.17 2.95 -0.19
C ASN A 136 -12.03 1.71 -0.41
N LEU A 137 -11.41 0.55 -0.60
CA LEU A 137 -12.10 -0.72 -0.85
C LEU A 137 -12.65 -1.27 0.47
N SER A 138 -13.80 -0.74 0.89
CA SER A 138 -14.45 -1.06 2.17
C SER A 138 -14.59 -2.56 2.44
N GLN A 139 -14.81 -3.35 1.40
CA GLN A 139 -14.94 -4.81 1.50
C GLN A 139 -13.67 -5.48 2.06
N LEU A 140 -12.49 -4.93 1.76
CA LEU A 140 -11.22 -5.46 2.26
C LEU A 140 -10.99 -5.12 3.74
N HIS A 141 -11.65 -4.10 4.29
CA HIS A 141 -11.41 -3.67 5.67
C HIS A 141 -11.90 -4.67 6.71
N HIS A 142 -12.90 -5.47 6.35
CA HIS A 142 -13.42 -6.53 7.20
C HIS A 142 -12.37 -7.59 7.53
N ASP A 143 -11.27 -7.67 6.79
CA ASP A 143 -10.13 -8.52 7.12
C ASP A 143 -8.89 -7.68 7.43
N LEU A 144 -8.60 -6.68 6.62
CA LEU A 144 -7.30 -6.01 6.64
C LEU A 144 -7.21 -4.84 7.62
N ASN A 145 -8.27 -4.49 8.34
CA ASN A 145 -8.28 -3.34 9.25
C ASN A 145 -8.53 -3.68 10.72
N TRP A 146 -8.50 -4.96 11.09
CA TRP A 146 -8.60 -5.38 12.49
C TRP A 146 -7.44 -4.85 13.33
N GLY A 147 -7.77 -4.37 14.54
CA GLY A 147 -6.79 -3.85 15.49
C GLY A 147 -6.20 -2.48 15.13
N LYS A 148 -6.60 -1.87 14.01
CA LYS A 148 -6.09 -0.56 13.57
C LYS A 148 -7.06 0.58 13.88
N TRP A 149 -6.51 1.76 14.16
CA TRP A 149 -7.27 3.01 14.12
C TRP A 149 -7.22 3.64 12.74
N ASN A 150 -8.17 4.53 12.47
CA ASN A 150 -8.25 5.30 11.24
C ASN A 150 -8.24 6.78 11.55
N CYS A 151 -7.50 7.56 10.76
CA CYS A 151 -7.65 9.00 10.70
C CYS A 151 -7.78 9.46 9.24
N TYR A 152 -8.46 10.59 9.08
CA TYR A 152 -8.66 11.22 7.78
C TYR A 152 -7.75 12.45 7.69
N LEU A 153 -6.77 12.42 6.80
CA LEU A 153 -5.85 13.52 6.51
C LEU A 153 -5.79 13.75 5.01
N ASN A 154 -6.28 14.89 4.55
CA ASN A 154 -6.21 15.29 3.16
C ASN A 154 -4.87 15.99 2.88
N LEU A 155 -3.89 15.25 2.35
CA LEU A 155 -2.55 15.79 2.08
C LEU A 155 -2.50 16.90 1.02
N ARG A 156 -3.62 17.27 0.39
CA ARG A 156 -3.73 18.49 -0.43
C ARG A 156 -3.76 19.76 0.43
N LEU A 157 -4.12 19.63 1.71
CA LEU A 157 -4.19 20.72 2.69
C LEU A 157 -2.88 20.79 3.47
N ALA A 158 -2.31 22.00 3.60
CA ALA A 158 -1.06 22.20 4.32
C ALA A 158 -1.18 21.81 5.80
N GLU A 159 -2.30 22.10 6.44
CA GLU A 159 -2.56 21.76 7.84
C GLU A 159 -2.51 20.23 8.08
N ASP A 160 -3.12 19.44 7.20
CA ASP A 160 -3.14 17.99 7.32
C ASP A 160 -1.77 17.36 7.02
N LYS A 161 -0.95 18.01 6.19
CA LYS A 161 0.46 17.62 6.04
C LYS A 161 1.22 17.82 7.34
N GLU A 162 1.00 18.92 8.06
CA GLU A 162 1.66 19.14 9.36
C GLU A 162 1.17 18.17 10.42
N LYS A 163 -0.13 17.80 10.43
CA LYS A 163 -0.64 16.73 11.28
C LYS A 163 0.05 15.40 10.99
N LEU A 164 0.12 14.98 9.72
CA LEU A 164 0.81 13.75 9.34
C LEU A 164 2.29 13.80 9.73
N ARG A 165 2.96 14.93 9.48
CA ARG A 165 4.35 15.14 9.88
C ARG A 165 4.53 14.97 11.39
N SER A 166 3.68 15.61 12.19
CA SER A 166 3.71 15.44 13.65
C SER A 166 3.49 14.00 14.08
N SER A 167 2.56 13.28 13.42
CA SER A 167 2.33 11.85 13.70
C SER A 167 3.57 11.02 13.37
N ILE A 168 4.17 11.21 12.19
CA ILE A 168 5.38 10.48 11.79
C ILE A 168 6.51 10.67 12.80
N LEU A 169 6.69 11.89 13.32
CA LEU A 169 7.72 12.19 14.32
C LEU A 169 7.49 11.53 15.68
N ASP A 170 6.24 11.16 16.00
CA ASP A 170 5.88 10.44 17.22
C ASP A 170 5.78 8.92 17.02
N THR A 171 5.91 8.42 15.79
CA THR A 171 5.86 6.98 15.51
C THR A 171 7.23 6.34 15.39
N ASP A 172 7.26 5.01 15.50
CA ASP A 172 8.47 4.21 15.41
C ASP A 172 8.64 3.63 13.99
N VAL A 173 7.52 3.32 13.32
CA VAL A 173 7.50 2.75 11.97
C VAL A 173 6.51 3.52 11.08
N VAL A 174 6.93 3.83 9.86
CA VAL A 174 6.06 4.32 8.79
C VAL A 174 6.04 3.29 7.69
N VAL A 175 4.85 2.84 7.29
CA VAL A 175 4.67 1.91 6.16
C VAL A 175 3.99 2.64 5.02
N ASP A 176 4.69 2.80 3.90
CA ASP A 176 4.21 3.45 2.68
C ASP A 176 3.99 2.43 1.57
N GLY A 177 2.86 2.52 0.88
CA GLY A 177 2.50 1.70 -0.28
C GLY A 177 2.22 2.51 -1.55
N TYR A 178 2.55 3.81 -1.57
CA TYR A 178 2.44 4.63 -2.77
C TYR A 178 3.53 4.32 -3.79
N ARG A 179 3.28 4.68 -5.05
CA ARG A 179 4.29 4.57 -6.10
C ARG A 179 5.52 5.42 -5.75
N PRO A 180 6.73 5.00 -6.17
CA PRO A 180 7.95 5.77 -5.95
C PRO A 180 7.78 7.25 -6.35
N GLY A 181 8.27 8.15 -5.49
CA GLY A 181 8.22 9.60 -5.71
C GLY A 181 6.92 10.31 -5.28
N ILE A 182 5.82 9.59 -5.04
CA ILE A 182 4.57 10.22 -4.60
C ILE A 182 4.72 10.89 -3.24
N MET A 183 5.23 10.19 -2.23
CA MET A 183 5.40 10.78 -0.90
C MET A 183 6.44 11.91 -0.88
N ALA A 184 7.48 11.83 -1.72
CA ALA A 184 8.44 12.92 -1.90
C ALA A 184 7.77 14.19 -2.45
N LYS A 185 6.88 14.07 -3.45
CA LYS A 185 6.09 15.20 -3.96
C LYS A 185 5.23 15.86 -2.87
N TRP A 186 4.82 15.10 -1.86
CA TRP A 186 4.05 15.60 -0.72
C TRP A 186 4.92 16.12 0.42
N GLY A 187 6.25 16.02 0.33
CA GLY A 187 7.22 16.46 1.35
C GLY A 187 7.43 15.43 2.47
N PHE A 188 7.28 14.15 2.16
CA PHE A 188 7.48 13.01 3.05
C PHE A 188 8.45 11.99 2.46
N SER A 189 9.45 12.46 1.69
CA SER A 189 10.59 11.59 1.35
C SER A 189 11.34 11.19 2.63
N ARG A 190 12.19 10.17 2.52
CA ARG A 190 13.08 9.76 3.62
C ARG A 190 13.94 10.95 4.09
N GLU A 191 14.39 11.78 3.17
CA GLU A 191 15.16 12.99 3.41
C GLU A 191 14.34 14.10 4.09
N ASP A 192 13.04 14.21 3.80
CA ASP A 192 12.18 15.23 4.43
C ASP A 192 11.86 14.90 5.90
N ILE A 193 11.76 13.60 6.22
CA ILE A 193 11.40 13.11 7.56
C ILE A 193 12.63 12.88 8.45
N SER A 194 13.76 12.47 7.88
CA SER A 194 14.94 12.04 8.63
C SER A 194 15.55 13.11 9.56
N PRO A 195 15.78 14.36 9.12
CA PRO A 195 16.41 15.40 9.96
C PRO A 195 15.59 15.79 11.19
N ARG A 196 14.32 15.36 11.24
CA ARG A 196 13.33 15.80 12.24
C ARG A 196 13.04 14.74 13.29
N TYR A 197 13.57 13.51 13.14
CA TYR A 197 13.35 12.46 14.13
C TYR A 197 13.90 12.87 15.50
N ARG A 198 13.04 12.78 16.51
CA ARG A 198 13.43 12.96 17.91
C ARG A 198 14.17 11.70 18.38
N ASN A 199 15.28 11.88 19.08
CA ASN A 199 15.96 10.77 19.74
C ASN A 199 14.97 10.10 20.72
N GLN A 200 14.73 8.79 20.58
CA GLN A 200 13.71 8.08 21.38
C GLN A 200 13.99 8.13 22.89
N SER A 201 15.23 8.39 23.29
CA SER A 201 15.65 8.66 24.67
C SER A 201 14.96 9.86 25.33
N ALA A 202 14.29 10.72 24.56
CA ALA A 202 13.61 11.93 25.04
C ALA A 202 12.08 11.79 25.19
N ARG A 203 11.48 10.61 25.00
CA ARG A 203 10.05 10.43 25.30
C ARG A 203 9.85 10.40 26.82
N PRO A 204 9.01 11.28 27.42
CA PRO A 204 8.65 11.13 28.82
C PRO A 204 7.95 9.77 29.01
N ARG A 205 8.37 9.06 30.07
CA ARG A 205 7.79 7.77 30.47
C ARG A 205 6.35 7.91 30.92
#